data_AF-A0A938Q774-F1
#
_entry.id   AF-A0A938Q774-F1
#
_cell.length_a   1.000
_cell.length_b   1.000
_cell.length_c   1.000
_cell.angle_alpha   90.00
_cell.angle_beta   90.00
_cell.angle_gamma   90.00
#
_symmetry.space_group_name_H-M   'P 1'
#
loop_
_entity.id
_entity.type
_entity.pdbx_description
1 polymer ?
#
loop_
_entity_poly.entity_id
_entity_poly.type
_entity_poly.pdbx_seq_one_letter_code
_entity_poly.pdbx_strand_id
1 'polypeptide(L)'
;MDLHEIYLETDPKNVAYVKFVIESYEEVGIIRTVYRKQAVIVLLTMPAYLEVARQIISSLEKEISIRVIPRPAEKTDDWLMLELEPANNTPDDSESTA
;
A
#
# COMPACT_ATOMS: atom_id res chain seq x y z
N MET A 1 -1.46 0.32 -22.62
CA MET A 1 -2.35 -0.59 -21.87
C MET A 1 -2.72 0.17 -20.62
N ASP A 2 -3.93 0.70 -20.56
CA ASP A 2 -4.32 1.63 -19.50
C ASP A 2 -4.74 0.82 -18.27
N LEU A 3 -4.01 1.00 -17.18
CA LEU A 3 -4.25 0.33 -15.91
C LEU A 3 -4.95 1.32 -14.98
N HIS A 4 -6.05 0.91 -14.35
CA HIS A 4 -6.74 1.71 -13.36
C HIS A 4 -6.20 1.42 -11.97
N GLU A 5 -5.84 2.47 -11.24
CA GLU A 5 -5.42 2.41 -9.84
C GLU A 5 -6.62 2.74 -8.94
N ILE A 6 -6.96 1.83 -8.02
CA ILE A 6 -7.94 2.09 -6.96
C ILE A 6 -7.20 1.98 -5.63
N TYR A 7 -7.11 3.10 -4.91
CA TYR A 7 -6.49 3.13 -3.60
C TYR A 7 -7.55 2.91 -2.53
N LEU A 8 -7.23 2.01 -1.60
CA LEU A 8 -8.10 1.57 -0.53
C LEU A 8 -7.38 1.78 0.80
N GLU A 9 -8.12 2.24 1.79
CA GLU A 9 -7.66 2.33 3.18
C GLU A 9 -8.57 1.47 4.06
N THR A 10 -7.98 0.67 4.93
CA THR A 10 -8.70 -0.27 5.82
C THR A 10 -7.99 -0.37 7.17
N ASP A 11 -8.53 -1.17 8.09
CA ASP A 11 -7.79 -1.52 9.32
C ASP A 11 -6.63 -2.49 8.99
N PRO A 12 -5.46 -2.39 9.64
CA PRO A 12 -4.34 -3.31 9.40
C PRO A 12 -4.69 -4.80 9.50
N LYS A 13 -5.63 -5.17 10.39
CA LYS A 13 -6.13 -6.54 10.56
C LYS A 13 -6.88 -7.08 9.34
N ASN A 14 -7.42 -6.22 8.48
CA ASN A 14 -8.23 -6.60 7.33
C ASN A 14 -7.39 -6.75 6.05
N VAL A 15 -6.14 -6.26 6.00
CA VAL A 15 -5.33 -6.24 4.78
C VAL A 15 -5.20 -7.64 4.16
N ALA A 16 -4.93 -8.66 4.97
CA ALA A 16 -4.82 -10.03 4.49
C ALA A 16 -6.15 -10.57 3.93
N TYR A 17 -7.27 -10.23 4.58
CA TYR A 17 -8.61 -10.62 4.12
C TYR A 17 -8.95 -9.96 2.77
N VAL A 18 -8.73 -8.66 2.65
CA VAL A 18 -8.98 -7.91 1.40
C VAL A 18 -8.14 -8.47 0.25
N LYS A 19 -6.85 -8.74 0.51
CA LYS A 19 -5.98 -9.37 -0.48
C LYS A 19 -6.50 -10.73 -0.92
N PHE A 20 -6.84 -11.59 0.04
CA PHE A 20 -7.36 -12.93 -0.24
C PHE A 20 -8.64 -12.88 -1.10
N VAL A 21 -9.58 -12.00 -0.76
CA VAL A 21 -10.82 -11.84 -1.53
C VAL A 21 -10.49 -11.41 -2.96
N ILE A 22 -9.71 -10.35 -3.15
CA ILE A 22 -9.38 -9.87 -4.50
C ILE A 22 -8.59 -10.90 -5.31
N GLU A 23 -7.58 -11.53 -4.72
CA GLU A 23 -6.73 -12.56 -5.38
C GLU A 23 -7.52 -13.84 -5.71
N SER A 24 -8.66 -14.09 -5.06
CA SER A 24 -9.56 -15.20 -5.38
C SER A 24 -10.38 -15.01 -6.66
N TYR A 25 -10.50 -13.77 -7.14
CA TYR A 25 -11.11 -13.48 -8.44
C TYR A 25 -10.02 -13.36 -9.50
N GLU A 26 -9.88 -14.41 -10.31
CA GLU A 26 -8.93 -14.42 -11.42
C GLU A 26 -9.15 -13.23 -12.36
N GLU A 27 -8.06 -12.70 -12.92
CA GLU A 27 -8.04 -11.62 -13.92
C GLU A 27 -8.52 -10.23 -13.46
N VAL A 28 -9.16 -10.11 -12.28
CA VAL A 28 -9.70 -8.82 -11.80
C VAL A 28 -8.59 -7.80 -11.57
N GLY A 29 -7.44 -8.21 -11.05
CA GLY A 29 -6.32 -7.30 -10.89
C GLY A 29 -5.21 -7.79 -9.98
N ILE A 30 -4.22 -6.93 -9.81
CA ILE A 30 -3.09 -7.12 -8.90
C ILE A 30 -3.28 -6.19 -7.70
N ILE A 31 -3.15 -6.73 -6.48
CA ILE A 31 -3.25 -5.96 -5.24
C ILE A 31 -1.90 -5.91 -4.53
N ARG A 32 -1.48 -4.71 -4.09
CA ARG A 32 -0.27 -4.52 -3.29
C ARG A 32 -0.49 -3.53 -2.15
N THR A 33 0.18 -3.74 -1.03
CA THR A 33 0.22 -2.77 0.07
C THR A 33 1.17 -1.64 -0.30
N VAL A 34 0.70 -0.41 -0.19
CA VAL A 34 1.48 0.82 -0.47
C VAL A 34 2.05 1.37 0.82
N TYR A 35 1.23 1.50 1.86
CA TYR A 35 1.66 1.99 3.17
C TYR A 35 1.25 1.00 4.25
N ARG A 36 2.24 0.30 4.82
CA ARG A 36 1.96 -0.79 5.77
C ARG A 36 1.36 -0.28 7.08
N LYS A 37 1.85 0.86 7.61
CA LYS A 37 1.37 1.41 8.90
C LYS A 37 -0.05 1.96 8.80
N GLN A 38 -0.37 2.57 7.66
CA GLN A 38 -1.68 3.16 7.38
C GLN A 38 -2.66 2.17 6.74
N ALA A 39 -2.22 0.92 6.49
CA ALA A 39 -3.00 -0.13 5.82
C ALA A 39 -3.63 0.35 4.51
N VAL A 40 -2.81 1.07 3.71
CA VAL A 40 -3.19 1.52 2.38
C VAL A 40 -2.76 0.49 1.36
N ILE A 41 -3.69 0.11 0.50
CA ILE A 41 -3.54 -0.88 -0.56
C ILE A 41 -3.90 -0.22 -1.89
N VAL A 42 -3.26 -0.66 -2.96
CA VAL A 42 -3.65 -0.31 -4.32
C VAL A 42 -4.05 -1.56 -5.08
N LEU A 43 -5.22 -1.51 -5.68
CA LEU A 43 -5.70 -2.47 -6.67
C LEU A 43 -5.45 -1.90 -8.06
N LEU A 44 -4.72 -2.67 -8.87
CA LEU A 44 -4.42 -2.39 -10.26
C LEU A 44 -5.30 -3.28 -11.14
N THR A 45 -6.20 -2.69 -11.91
CA THR A 45 -7.19 -3.44 -12.71
C THR A 45 -7.23 -2.95 -14.16
N MET A 46 -7.49 -3.86 -15.11
CA MET A 46 -7.71 -3.49 -16.51
C MET A 46 -9.11 -2.87 -16.69
N PRO A 47 -9.34 -2.05 -17.74
CA PRO A 47 -10.63 -1.39 -17.94
C PRO A 47 -11.80 -2.36 -18.03
N ALA A 48 -11.57 -3.56 -18.59
CA ALA A 48 -12.57 -4.61 -18.70
C ALA A 48 -13.09 -5.15 -17.36
N TYR A 49 -12.30 -5.04 -16.28
CA TYR A 49 -12.63 -5.55 -14.95
C TYR A 49 -12.89 -4.44 -13.93
N LEU A 50 -12.82 -3.16 -14.33
CA LEU A 50 -12.99 -2.03 -13.43
C LEU A 50 -14.33 -2.07 -12.68
N GLU A 51 -15.40 -2.44 -13.36
CA GLU A 51 -16.72 -2.53 -12.73
C GLU A 51 -16.82 -3.72 -11.77
N VAL A 52 -16.22 -4.85 -12.12
CA VAL A 52 -16.14 -6.02 -11.24
C VAL A 52 -15.35 -5.69 -9.97
N ALA A 53 -14.21 -5.03 -10.11
CA ALA A 53 -13.40 -4.55 -8.99
C ALA A 53 -14.21 -3.63 -8.05
N ARG A 54 -15.00 -2.70 -8.60
CA ARG A 54 -15.89 -1.82 -7.82
C ARG A 54 -16.97 -2.59 -7.07
N GLN A 55 -17.56 -3.61 -7.68
CA GLN A 55 -18.58 -4.45 -7.04
C GLN A 55 -18.00 -5.28 -5.88
N ILE A 56 -16.78 -5.80 -6.03
CA ILE A 56 -16.09 -6.50 -4.93
C ILE A 56 -15.81 -5.52 -3.78
N ILE A 57 -15.29 -4.33 -4.07
CA ILE A 57 -15.05 -3.30 -3.04
C ILE A 57 -16.34 -2.93 -2.32
N SER A 58 -17.42 -2.66 -3.06
CA SER A 58 -18.73 -2.33 -2.48
C SER A 58 -19.31 -3.46 -1.62
N SER A 59 -18.96 -4.71 -1.90
CA SER A 59 -19.34 -5.85 -1.08
C SER A 59 -18.51 -5.90 0.21
N LEU A 60 -17.19 -5.69 0.11
CA LEU A 60 -16.29 -5.62 1.27
C LEU A 60 -16.65 -4.46 2.23
N GLU A 61 -17.09 -3.31 1.70
CA GLU A 61 -17.56 -2.16 2.50
C GLU A 61 -18.73 -2.51 3.44
N LYS A 62 -19.49 -3.56 3.15
CA LYS A 62 -20.60 -4.03 4.00
C LYS A 62 -20.13 -4.95 5.13
N GLU A 63 -18.93 -5.51 5.02
CA GLU A 63 -18.39 -6.52 5.94
C GLU A 63 -17.31 -5.96 6.86
N ILE A 64 -16.49 -5.03 6.36
CA ILE A 64 -15.32 -4.51 7.04
C ILE A 64 -15.18 -2.99 6.85
N SER A 65 -14.42 -2.36 7.75
CA SER A 65 -14.00 -0.97 7.59
C SER A 65 -13.01 -0.87 6.42
N ILE A 66 -13.48 -0.43 5.26
CA ILE A 66 -12.67 -0.13 4.08
C ILE A 66 -13.27 1.07 3.36
N ARG A 67 -12.43 1.91 2.75
CA ARG A 67 -12.88 3.04 1.92
C ARG A 67 -11.96 3.27 0.74
N VAL A 68 -12.52 3.77 -0.36
CA VAL A 68 -11.74 4.31 -1.48
C VAL A 68 -11.17 5.67 -1.08
N ILE A 69 -9.88 5.87 -1.34
CA ILE A 69 -9.18 7.14 -1.10
C ILE A 69 -8.58 7.66 -2.41
N PRO A 70 -8.32 8.97 -2.53
CA PRO A 70 -7.49 9.47 -3.63
C PRO A 70 -6.09 8.84 -3.58
N ARG A 71 -5.38 8.84 -4.71
CA ARG A 71 -3.96 8.46 -4.76
C ARG A 71 -3.20 9.25 -3.70
N PRO A 72 -2.59 8.59 -2.71
CA PRO A 72 -1.80 9.29 -1.72
C PRO A 72 -0.65 10.02 -2.40
N ALA A 73 -0.29 11.20 -1.89
CA ALA A 73 0.97 11.84 -2.27
C ALA A 73 2.12 10.86 -2.04
N GLU A 74 3.05 10.77 -2.99
CA GLU A 74 4.21 9.88 -2.88
C GLU A 74 4.96 10.17 -1.58
N LYS A 75 4.82 9.28 -0.61
CA LYS A 75 5.83 9.06 0.39
C LYS A 75 6.56 7.82 -0.08
N THR A 76 7.81 8.01 -0.46
CA THR A 76 8.75 6.94 -0.74
C THR A 76 8.86 6.08 0.51
N ASP A 77 7.99 5.07 0.63
CA ASP A 77 8.12 4.00 1.61
C ASP A 77 9.21 3.03 1.09
N ASP A 78 10.39 3.58 0.74
CA ASP A 78 11.62 2.79 0.62
C ASP A 78 12.09 2.45 2.03
N TRP A 79 11.27 1.70 2.75
CA TRP A 79 11.59 1.14 4.06
C TRP A 79 12.89 0.34 4.02
N LEU A 80 13.20 -0.23 2.85
CA LEU A 80 14.45 -0.95 2.58
C LEU A 80 15.67 -0.01 2.47
N MET A 81 15.53 1.23 1.97
CA MET A 81 16.63 2.21 1.91
C MET A 81 16.89 2.86 3.27
N LEU A 82 15.83 3.09 4.06
CA LEU A 82 15.93 3.66 5.41
C LEU A 82 16.66 2.74 6.40
N GLU A 83 16.54 1.42 6.25
CA GLU A 83 17.29 0.46 7.07
C GLU A 83 18.76 0.30 6.65
N LEU A 84 19.13 0.81 5.47
CA LEU A 84 20.49 0.74 4.92
C LEU A 84 21.30 2.02 5.14
N GLU A 85 20.74 3.07 5.76
CA GLU A 85 21.51 4.24 6.17
C GLU A 85 22.47 3.82 7.31
N PRO A 86 23.79 3.79 7.09
CA PRO A 86 24.71 3.44 8.15
C PRO A 86 24.66 4.55 9.21
N ALA A 87 24.43 4.16 10.47
CA ALA A 87 24.55 5.02 11.63
C ALA A 87 26.00 5.48 11.81
N ASN A 88 26.46 6.47 11.02
CA ASN A 88 27.71 7.14 11.29
C ASN A 88 27.76 8.52 10.64
N ASN A 89 27.35 9.53 11.39
CA ASN A 89 27.88 10.88 11.31
C ASN A 89 27.68 11.52 12.69
N THR A 90 28.36 10.96 13.69
CA THR A 90 28.72 11.73 14.88
C THR A 90 29.93 12.56 14.47
N PRO A 91 29.90 13.90 14.52
CA PRO A 91 31.13 14.67 14.44
C PRO A 91 31.96 14.25 15.65
N ASP A 92 33.14 13.68 15.41
CA ASP A 92 34.14 13.43 16.45
C ASP A 92 34.73 14.78 16.87
N ASP A 93 34.00 15.47 17.74
CA ASP A 93 34.56 16.55 18.55
C ASP A 93 35.28 15.89 19.73
N SER A 94 36.56 15.58 19.55
CA SER A 94 37.48 15.42 20.67
C SER A 94 38.84 16.06 20.41
N GLU A 95 39.10 17.05 21.26
CA GLU A 95 40.26 17.91 21.41
C GLU A 95 41.60 17.16 21.67
N SER A 96 42.66 17.76 21.11
CA SER A 96 43.90 18.15 21.79
C SER A 96 45.04 17.13 22.04
N THR A 97 46.24 17.71 22.01
CA THR A 97 47.57 17.28 22.48
C THR A 97 48.37 16.25 21.68
N ALA A 98 49.39 16.72 20.93
CA ALA A 98 50.79 16.78 21.38
C ALA A 98 51.65 17.59 20.40
#